data_AF-A0A9W7BAQ2-F1
#
_entry.id   AF-A0A9W7BAQ2-F1
#
_cell.length_a   1.000
_cell.length_b   1.000
_cell.length_c   1.000
_cell.angle_alpha   90.00
_cell.angle_beta   90.00
_cell.angle_gamma   90.00
#
_symmetry.space_group_name_H-M   'P 1'
#
loop_
_entity.id
_entity.type
_entity.pdbx_description
1 polymer ?
#
loop_
_entity_poly.entity_id
_entity_poly.type
_entity_poly.pdbx_seq_one_letter_code
_entity_poly.pdbx_strand_id
1 'polypeptide(L)'
;MSNWFKKEPTLAEVAKETKKTVKSSQRDVDKELRSLDRSEASLLSDIKKRAKVASGPNDKILRSLATQLVQIRQQKERCQITKSQLGSMGMKAQSLKSQVALSTAISKTGSAMAAANKSVDVKKLNASMAEFQRQNALMGVTEEMMSDALCDAFDEEGLDEEADLVTNQVLDELGVQLSSEMAEAPGTLLPQTQVEKEKESVEDTSNLEQRLRAL
;
A
#
# COMPACT_ATOMS: atom_id res chain seq x y z
N MET A 1 23.25 -36.97 -1.87
CA MET A 1 24.16 -37.38 -0.79
C MET A 1 23.75 -36.65 0.48
N SER A 2 23.12 -37.34 1.43
CA SER A 2 22.65 -36.74 2.69
C SER A 2 23.81 -36.53 3.65
N ASN A 3 24.02 -35.28 4.07
CA ASN A 3 25.05 -34.92 5.06
C ASN A 3 24.67 -35.41 6.47
N TRP A 4 25.09 -36.62 6.81
CA TRP A 4 24.85 -37.30 8.09
C TRP A 4 25.67 -36.74 9.28
N PHE A 5 26.62 -35.81 9.02
CA PHE A 5 27.55 -35.27 10.03
C PHE A 5 27.29 -33.81 10.44
N LYS A 6 26.19 -33.19 10.01
CA LYS A 6 25.85 -31.84 10.50
C LYS A 6 25.17 -31.98 11.86
N LYS A 7 25.84 -31.53 12.93
CA LYS A 7 25.19 -31.23 14.22
C LYS A 7 23.94 -30.40 13.95
N GLU A 8 22.84 -30.73 14.62
CA GLU A 8 21.64 -29.90 14.56
C GLU A 8 22.02 -28.46 14.92
N PRO A 9 21.63 -27.48 14.08
CA PRO A 9 21.99 -26.10 14.31
C PRO A 9 21.44 -25.65 15.65
N THR A 10 22.27 -24.99 16.45
CA THR A 10 21.83 -24.43 17.73
C THR A 10 20.77 -23.36 17.50
N LEU A 11 19.87 -23.12 18.47
CA LEU A 11 18.85 -22.07 18.37
C LEU A 11 19.45 -20.69 18.02
N ALA A 12 20.68 -20.42 18.46
CA ALA A 12 21.41 -19.20 18.11
C ALA A 12 21.88 -19.16 16.64
N GLU A 13 22.26 -20.30 16.07
CA GLU A 13 22.63 -20.44 14.66
C GLU A 13 21.40 -20.34 13.76
N VAL A 14 20.30 -21.01 14.13
CA VAL A 14 19.00 -20.89 13.45
C VAL A 14 18.56 -19.43 13.42
N ALA A 15 18.57 -18.73 14.56
CA ALA A 15 18.21 -17.31 14.63
C ALA A 15 19.12 -16.41 13.74
N LYS A 16 20.41 -16.72 13.66
CA LYS A 16 21.37 -16.00 12.81
C LYS A 16 21.10 -16.23 11.33
N GLU A 17 20.80 -17.47 10.96
CA GLU A 17 20.46 -17.86 9.59
C GLU A 17 19.12 -17.24 9.16
N THR A 18 18.07 -17.37 9.98
CA THR A 18 16.78 -16.71 9.73
C THR A 18 16.95 -15.21 9.49
N LYS A 19 17.73 -14.51 10.33
CA LYS A 19 18.01 -13.07 10.13
C LYS A 19 18.71 -12.78 8.80
N LYS A 20 19.63 -13.64 8.36
CA LYS A 20 20.33 -13.50 7.06
C LYS A 20 19.35 -13.72 5.91
N THR A 21 18.55 -14.77 5.96
CA THR A 21 17.54 -15.09 4.95
C THR A 21 16.51 -13.97 4.85
N VAL A 22 15.95 -13.52 5.97
CA VAL A 22 15.03 -12.38 6.05
C VAL A 22 15.62 -11.14 5.37
N LYS A 23 16.88 -10.79 5.64
CA LYS A 23 17.53 -9.63 4.99
C LYS A 23 17.70 -9.81 3.49
N SER A 24 17.92 -11.02 3.01
CA SER A 24 17.96 -11.30 1.57
C SER A 24 16.57 -11.11 0.97
N SER A 25 15.56 -11.77 1.55
CA SER A 25 14.17 -11.69 1.09
C SER A 25 13.65 -10.25 1.09
N GLN A 26 13.99 -9.44 2.10
CA GLN A 26 13.64 -8.01 2.11
C GLN A 26 14.20 -7.25 0.90
N ARG A 27 15.44 -7.55 0.50
CA ARG A 27 16.05 -6.92 -0.69
C ARG A 27 15.42 -7.40 -1.97
N ASP A 28 14.96 -8.65 -2.02
CA ASP A 28 14.28 -9.19 -3.19
C ASP A 28 12.90 -8.56 -3.34
N VAL A 29 12.15 -8.40 -2.25
CA VAL A 29 10.91 -7.61 -2.22
C VAL A 29 11.14 -6.15 -2.62
N ASP A 30 12.25 -5.52 -2.19
CA ASP A 30 12.60 -4.16 -2.63
C ASP A 30 12.87 -4.06 -4.14
N LYS A 31 13.45 -5.11 -4.75
CA LYS A 31 13.64 -5.16 -6.22
C LYS A 31 12.31 -5.32 -6.94
N GLU A 32 11.43 -6.14 -6.41
CA GLU A 32 10.09 -6.37 -6.94
C GLU A 32 9.25 -5.09 -6.88
N LEU A 33 9.24 -4.38 -5.75
CA LEU A 33 8.60 -3.07 -5.61
C LEU A 33 9.07 -2.09 -6.69
N ARG A 34 10.39 -1.98 -6.91
CA ARG A 34 10.94 -1.14 -7.99
C ARG A 34 10.53 -1.60 -9.38
N SER A 35 10.31 -2.89 -9.57
CA SER A 35 9.83 -3.43 -10.85
C SER A 35 8.37 -3.05 -11.07
N LEU A 36 7.53 -3.22 -10.05
CA LEU A 36 6.12 -2.81 -10.07
C LEU A 36 5.99 -1.30 -10.28
N ASP A 37 6.84 -0.47 -9.67
CA ASP A 37 6.85 0.99 -9.91
C ASP A 37 7.09 1.36 -11.38
N ARG A 38 8.01 0.65 -12.06
CA ARG A 38 8.28 0.88 -13.49
C ARG A 38 7.10 0.43 -14.35
N SER A 39 6.52 -0.73 -14.03
CA SER A 39 5.33 -1.24 -14.72
C SER A 39 4.14 -0.28 -14.55
N GLU A 40 3.91 0.23 -13.32
CA GLU A 40 2.87 1.22 -13.03
C GLU A 40 3.07 2.50 -13.87
N ALA A 41 4.30 3.03 -13.91
CA ALA A 41 4.60 4.23 -14.68
C ALA A 41 4.38 4.04 -16.20
N SER A 42 4.76 2.87 -16.74
CA SER A 42 4.49 2.53 -18.14
C SER A 42 2.99 2.42 -18.42
N LEU A 43 2.27 1.73 -17.54
CA LEU A 43 0.84 1.50 -17.67
C LEU A 43 0.05 2.81 -17.59
N LEU A 44 0.43 3.73 -16.70
CA LEU A 44 -0.14 5.08 -16.63
C LEU A 44 0.06 5.86 -17.95
N SER A 45 1.22 5.75 -18.58
CA SER A 45 1.47 6.37 -19.89
C SER A 45 0.54 5.79 -20.97
N ASP A 46 0.33 4.48 -20.95
CA ASP A 46 -0.51 3.79 -21.94
C ASP A 46 -2.01 4.04 -21.72
N ILE A 47 -2.46 4.10 -20.46
CA ILE A 47 -3.81 4.55 -20.10
C ILE A 47 -4.04 5.97 -20.61
N LYS A 48 -3.11 6.90 -20.37
CA LYS A 48 -3.23 8.29 -20.87
C LYS A 48 -3.31 8.37 -22.38
N LYS A 49 -2.49 7.61 -23.12
CA LYS A 49 -2.56 7.55 -24.59
C LYS A 49 -3.89 6.98 -25.06
N ARG A 50 -4.36 5.89 -24.42
CA ARG A 50 -5.61 5.23 -24.81
C ARG A 50 -6.82 6.11 -24.51
N ALA A 51 -6.84 6.78 -23.37
CA ALA A 51 -7.91 7.66 -22.94
C ALA A 51 -8.10 8.86 -23.88
N LYS A 52 -7.04 9.37 -24.52
CA LYS A 52 -7.15 10.42 -25.58
C LYS A 52 -7.91 9.97 -26.83
N VAL A 53 -7.90 8.66 -27.13
CA VAL A 53 -8.54 8.07 -28.32
C VAL A 53 -9.86 7.38 -27.97
N ALA A 54 -10.09 7.09 -26.69
CA ALA A 54 -11.28 6.41 -26.21
C ALA A 54 -12.53 7.27 -26.44
N SER A 55 -13.61 6.64 -26.90
CA SER A 55 -14.89 7.30 -27.16
C SER A 55 -15.75 7.48 -25.89
N GLY A 56 -15.19 7.19 -24.71
CA GLY A 56 -15.85 7.33 -23.42
C GLY A 56 -15.41 6.29 -22.38
N PRO A 57 -16.04 6.27 -21.20
CA PRO A 57 -15.68 5.38 -20.08
C PRO A 57 -15.86 3.89 -20.37
N ASN A 58 -16.75 3.55 -21.31
CA ASN A 58 -17.08 2.16 -21.67
C ASN A 58 -16.08 1.51 -22.65
N ASP A 59 -14.92 2.12 -22.89
CA ASP A 59 -13.90 1.51 -23.74
C ASP A 59 -13.24 0.31 -23.05
N LYS A 60 -13.46 -0.88 -23.63
CA LYS A 60 -12.98 -2.16 -23.07
C LYS A 60 -11.46 -2.20 -22.86
N ILE A 61 -10.69 -1.56 -23.76
CA ILE A 61 -9.22 -1.55 -23.68
C ILE A 61 -8.79 -0.65 -22.52
N LEU A 62 -9.38 0.54 -22.40
CA LEU A 62 -9.13 1.46 -21.29
C LEU A 62 -9.47 0.81 -19.94
N ARG A 63 -10.63 0.15 -19.84
CA ARG A 63 -11.06 -0.58 -18.64
C ARG A 63 -10.07 -1.68 -18.26
N SER A 64 -9.64 -2.51 -19.21
CA SER A 64 -8.65 -3.57 -18.95
C SER A 64 -7.30 -3.02 -18.46
N LEU A 65 -6.85 -1.89 -19.00
CA LEU A 65 -5.64 -1.21 -18.52
C LEU A 65 -5.85 -0.63 -17.11
N ALA A 66 -7.02 -0.08 -16.81
CA ALA A 66 -7.36 0.39 -15.47
C ALA A 66 -7.38 -0.76 -14.45
N THR A 67 -7.98 -1.92 -14.79
CA THR A 67 -7.93 -3.12 -13.94
C THR A 67 -6.49 -3.55 -13.66
N GLN A 68 -5.62 -3.56 -14.68
CA GLN A 68 -4.20 -3.86 -14.51
C GLN A 68 -3.50 -2.86 -13.57
N LEU A 69 -3.91 -1.58 -13.60
CA LEU A 69 -3.36 -0.55 -12.70
C LEU A 69 -3.71 -0.85 -11.25
N VAL A 70 -4.98 -1.15 -10.98
CA VAL A 70 -5.47 -1.49 -9.64
C VAL A 70 -4.74 -2.74 -9.13
N GLN A 71 -4.62 -3.78 -9.95
CA GLN A 71 -3.88 -4.99 -9.60
C GLN A 71 -2.42 -4.71 -9.24
N ILE A 72 -1.71 -3.88 -10.02
CA ILE A 72 -0.32 -3.51 -9.71
C ILE A 72 -0.24 -2.75 -8.38
N ARG A 73 -1.18 -1.86 -8.09
CA ARG A 73 -1.23 -1.12 -6.82
C ARG A 73 -1.45 -2.04 -5.62
N GLN A 74 -2.39 -2.98 -5.74
CA GLN A 74 -2.62 -3.99 -4.71
C GLN A 74 -1.39 -4.91 -4.54
N GLN A 75 -0.73 -5.31 -5.63
CA GLN A 75 0.51 -6.08 -5.56
C GLN A 75 1.61 -5.31 -4.83
N LYS A 76 1.76 -3.99 -5.09
CA LYS A 76 2.70 -3.12 -4.36
C LYS A 76 2.37 -3.08 -2.87
N GLU A 77 1.11 -2.95 -2.52
CA GLU A 77 0.66 -2.95 -1.12
C GLU A 77 0.99 -4.29 -0.43
N ARG A 78 0.64 -5.42 -1.07
CA ARG A 78 1.00 -6.77 -0.60
C ARG A 78 2.51 -6.93 -0.39
N CYS A 79 3.34 -6.42 -1.31
CA CYS A 79 4.80 -6.41 -1.14
C CYS A 79 5.25 -5.56 0.08
N GLN A 80 4.62 -4.41 0.33
CA GLN A 80 4.94 -3.56 1.50
C GLN A 80 4.59 -4.24 2.82
N ILE A 81 3.45 -4.92 2.89
CA ILE A 81 3.06 -5.71 4.05
C ILE A 81 3.99 -6.90 4.23
N THR A 82 4.29 -7.64 3.17
CA THR A 82 5.24 -8.76 3.20
C THR A 82 6.61 -8.30 3.69
N LYS A 83 7.10 -7.14 3.25
CA LYS A 83 8.36 -6.55 3.73
C LYS A 83 8.33 -6.26 5.23
N SER A 84 7.20 -5.74 5.72
CA SER A 84 6.98 -5.44 7.14
C SER A 84 6.91 -6.71 7.99
N GLN A 85 6.20 -7.73 7.51
CA GLN A 85 6.14 -9.07 8.13
C GLN A 85 7.52 -9.73 8.19
N LEU A 86 8.29 -9.69 7.10
CA LEU A 86 9.69 -10.14 7.09
C LEU A 86 10.54 -9.36 8.12
N GLY A 87 10.31 -8.04 8.25
CA GLY A 87 10.92 -7.21 9.29
C GLY A 87 10.62 -7.71 10.70
N SER A 88 9.35 -8.00 11.00
CA SER A 88 8.91 -8.59 12.26
C SER A 88 9.56 -9.96 12.51
N MET A 89 9.62 -10.84 11.50
CA MET A 89 10.33 -12.13 11.61
C MET A 89 11.82 -11.95 11.93
N GLY A 90 12.48 -10.95 11.34
CA GLY A 90 13.86 -10.61 11.66
C GLY A 90 14.04 -10.15 13.11
N MET A 91 13.08 -9.40 13.65
CA MET A 91 13.05 -8.98 15.05
C MET A 91 12.76 -10.16 15.99
N LYS A 92 11.82 -11.05 15.64
CA LYS A 92 11.54 -12.29 16.38
C LYS A 92 12.79 -13.17 16.45
N ALA A 93 13.49 -13.36 15.33
CA ALA A 93 14.76 -14.08 15.31
C ALA A 93 15.83 -13.42 16.21
N GLN A 94 15.92 -12.09 16.21
CA GLN A 94 16.82 -11.36 17.12
C GLN A 94 16.43 -11.55 18.59
N SER A 95 15.13 -11.52 18.92
CA SER A 95 14.61 -11.80 20.27
C SER A 95 14.96 -13.20 20.72
N LEU A 96 14.74 -14.22 19.87
CA LEU A 96 15.13 -15.60 20.15
C LEU A 96 16.62 -15.73 20.44
N LYS A 97 17.48 -15.06 19.65
CA LYS A 97 18.93 -15.04 19.91
C LYS A 97 19.24 -14.46 21.30
N SER A 98 18.60 -13.35 21.68
CA SER A 98 18.78 -12.73 22.99
C SER A 98 18.29 -13.63 24.13
N GLN A 99 17.15 -14.31 23.94
CA GLN A 99 16.61 -15.28 24.91
C GLN A 99 17.55 -16.48 25.11
N VAL A 100 18.14 -17.01 24.03
CA VAL A 100 19.12 -18.11 24.12
C VAL A 100 20.39 -17.65 24.85
N ALA A 101 20.88 -16.44 24.56
CA ALA A 101 22.03 -15.87 25.26
C ALA A 101 21.74 -15.66 26.75
N LEU A 102 20.55 -15.11 27.09
CA LEU A 102 20.12 -14.92 28.47
C LEU A 102 19.97 -16.26 29.20
N SER A 103 19.36 -17.26 28.59
CA SER A 103 19.25 -18.61 29.17
C SER A 103 20.62 -19.26 29.41
N THR A 104 21.55 -19.10 28.45
CA THR A 104 22.93 -19.57 28.61
C THR A 104 23.63 -18.85 29.76
N ALA A 105 23.43 -17.54 29.89
CA ALA A 105 23.98 -16.75 30.98
C ALA A 105 23.37 -17.15 32.34
N ILE A 106 22.04 -17.28 32.44
CA ILE A 106 21.33 -17.74 33.63
C ILE A 106 21.75 -19.16 34.00
N SER A 107 21.98 -20.05 33.04
CA SER A 107 22.47 -21.41 33.30
C SER A 107 23.89 -21.39 33.89
N LYS A 108 24.81 -20.62 33.29
CA LYS A 108 26.18 -20.45 33.78
C LYS A 108 26.23 -19.78 35.15
N THR A 109 25.50 -18.67 35.31
CA THR A 109 25.39 -17.93 36.57
C THR A 109 24.61 -18.72 37.61
N GLY A 110 23.58 -19.48 37.24
CA GLY A 110 22.81 -20.36 38.12
C GLY A 110 23.65 -21.49 38.69
N SER A 111 24.56 -22.06 37.90
CA SER A 111 25.57 -23.01 38.37
C SER A 111 26.55 -22.35 39.35
N ALA A 112 27.02 -21.13 39.05
CA ALA A 112 27.87 -20.35 39.95
C ALA A 112 27.14 -19.84 41.22
N MET A 113 25.83 -19.57 41.12
CA MET A 113 24.96 -19.10 42.20
C MET A 113 24.51 -20.23 43.11
N ALA A 114 24.30 -21.43 42.56
CA ALA A 114 24.11 -22.65 43.34
C ALA A 114 25.35 -22.93 44.20
N ALA A 115 26.55 -22.63 43.67
CA ALA A 115 27.80 -22.70 44.43
C ALA A 115 28.01 -21.55 45.44
N ALA A 116 27.27 -20.44 45.34
CA ALA A 116 27.49 -19.22 46.16
C ALA A 116 26.34 -18.85 47.12
N ASN A 117 25.32 -19.70 47.29
CA ASN A 117 24.25 -19.58 48.29
C ASN A 117 23.30 -18.34 48.16
N LYS A 118 22.11 -18.61 47.58
CA LYS A 118 20.77 -18.20 48.07
C LYS A 118 20.52 -16.71 48.41
N SER A 119 20.77 -15.78 47.49
CA SER A 119 20.28 -14.40 47.63
C SER A 119 20.00 -13.63 46.32
N VAL A 120 19.72 -14.33 45.20
CA VAL A 120 19.05 -13.68 44.05
C VAL A 120 17.60 -14.12 44.04
N ASP A 121 16.71 -13.15 43.86
CA ASP A 121 15.26 -13.28 43.96
C ASP A 121 14.70 -14.02 42.72
N VAL A 122 15.00 -15.32 42.62
CA VAL A 122 14.55 -16.21 41.53
C VAL A 122 13.02 -16.18 41.39
N LYS A 123 12.30 -15.88 42.47
CA LYS A 123 10.84 -15.72 42.44
C LYS A 123 10.39 -14.53 41.61
N LYS A 124 11.03 -13.37 41.74
CA LYS A 124 10.73 -12.20 40.88
C LYS A 124 11.09 -12.44 39.43
N LEU A 125 12.22 -13.12 39.17
CA LEU A 125 12.60 -13.50 37.81
C LEU A 125 11.55 -14.41 37.15
N ASN A 126 11.06 -15.43 37.88
CA ASN A 126 10.03 -16.34 37.40
C ASN A 126 8.70 -15.62 37.15
N ALA A 127 8.31 -14.68 38.02
CA ALA A 127 7.11 -13.86 37.82
C ALA A 127 7.22 -12.97 36.57
N SER A 128 8.36 -12.31 36.36
CA SER A 128 8.61 -11.53 35.14
C SER A 128 8.63 -12.40 33.89
N MET A 129 9.13 -13.64 33.97
CA MET A 129 9.12 -14.60 32.86
C MET A 129 7.69 -15.02 32.50
N ALA A 130 6.83 -15.26 33.50
CA ALA A 130 5.42 -15.61 33.29
C ALA A 130 4.63 -14.45 32.65
N GLU A 131 4.84 -13.21 33.09
CA GLU A 131 4.21 -12.04 32.47
C GLU A 131 4.71 -11.84 31.03
N PHE A 132 6.01 -12.04 30.78
CA PHE A 132 6.55 -12.00 29.43
C PHE A 132 5.90 -13.04 28.51
N GLN A 133 5.68 -14.28 28.98
CA GLN A 133 4.98 -15.30 28.21
C GLN A 133 3.53 -14.90 27.91
N ARG A 134 2.82 -14.31 28.89
CA ARG A 134 1.46 -13.81 28.71
C ARG A 134 1.39 -12.70 27.66
N GLN A 135 2.31 -11.73 27.72
CA GLN A 135 2.39 -10.65 26.74
C GLN A 135 2.77 -11.15 25.35
N ASN A 136 3.66 -12.16 25.25
CA ASN A 136 3.99 -12.79 23.96
C ASN A 136 2.76 -13.47 23.34
N ALA A 137 1.96 -14.19 24.15
CA ALA A 137 0.74 -14.83 23.69
C ALA A 137 -0.31 -13.81 23.22
N LEU A 138 -0.52 -12.73 23.98
CA LEU A 138 -1.41 -11.64 23.57
C LEU A 138 -0.95 -11.00 22.26
N MET A 139 0.36 -10.75 22.12
CA MET A 139 0.94 -10.23 20.88
C MET A 139 0.70 -11.15 19.69
N GLY A 140 0.81 -12.47 19.89
CA GLY A 140 0.50 -13.46 18.84
C GLY A 140 -0.95 -13.37 18.36
N VAL A 141 -1.91 -13.29 19.28
CA VAL A 141 -3.33 -13.13 18.92
C VAL A 141 -3.58 -11.81 18.18
N THR A 142 -2.93 -10.71 18.60
CA THR A 142 -3.08 -9.44 17.89
C THR A 142 -2.48 -9.45 16.49
N GLU A 143 -1.39 -10.20 16.27
CA GLU A 143 -0.81 -10.39 14.94
C GLU A 143 -1.73 -11.23 14.04
N GLU A 144 -2.36 -12.28 14.58
CA GLU A 144 -3.34 -13.10 13.85
C GLU A 144 -4.57 -12.28 13.46
N MET A 145 -5.17 -11.54 14.39
CA MET A 145 -6.31 -10.65 14.10
C MET A 145 -5.95 -9.55 13.08
N MET A 146 -4.73 -9.00 13.17
CA MET A 146 -4.24 -8.02 12.19
C MET A 146 -4.02 -8.67 10.82
N SER A 147 -3.55 -9.92 10.77
CA SER A 147 -3.37 -10.67 9.53
C SER A 147 -4.70 -10.97 8.86
N ASP A 148 -5.73 -11.36 9.62
CA ASP A 148 -7.06 -11.65 9.10
C ASP A 148 -7.72 -10.39 8.54
N ALA A 149 -7.65 -9.27 9.26
CA ALA A 149 -8.13 -7.99 8.76
C ALA A 149 -7.39 -7.52 7.49
N LEU A 150 -6.10 -7.87 7.37
CA LEU A 150 -5.31 -7.62 6.16
C LEU A 150 -5.72 -8.52 5.00
N CYS A 151 -6.02 -9.79 5.25
CA CYS A 151 -6.52 -10.71 4.24
C CYS A 151 -7.88 -10.25 3.70
N ASP A 152 -8.80 -9.84 4.58
CA ASP A 152 -10.12 -9.33 4.18
C ASP A 152 -10.01 -8.03 3.37
N ALA A 153 -9.05 -7.15 3.70
CA ALA A 153 -8.80 -5.93 2.95
C ALA A 153 -8.24 -6.18 1.53
N PHE A 154 -7.70 -7.38 1.28
CA PHE A 154 -7.14 -7.77 -0.02
C PHE A 154 -8.07 -8.62 -0.87
N ASP A 155 -9.29 -8.88 -0.40
CA ASP A 155 -10.22 -9.72 -1.14
C ASP A 155 -10.66 -9.04 -2.46
N GLU A 156 -10.72 -9.81 -3.54
CA GLU A 156 -10.80 -9.29 -4.92
C GLU A 156 -12.20 -8.76 -5.30
N GLU A 157 -13.17 -8.78 -4.39
CA GLU A 157 -14.60 -8.49 -4.66
C GLU A 157 -14.88 -7.05 -5.12
N GLY A 158 -13.92 -6.12 -5.08
CA GLY A 158 -14.08 -4.71 -5.49
C GLY A 158 -13.32 -4.28 -6.75
N LEU A 159 -12.58 -5.18 -7.42
CA LEU A 159 -11.65 -4.81 -8.50
C LEU A 159 -12.31 -4.11 -9.69
N ASP A 160 -13.52 -4.53 -10.07
CA ASP A 160 -14.21 -4.01 -11.24
C ASP A 160 -14.78 -2.60 -10.99
N GLU A 161 -15.31 -2.36 -9.78
CA GLU A 161 -15.80 -1.05 -9.35
C GLU A 161 -14.65 -0.04 -9.20
N GLU A 162 -13.53 -0.46 -8.61
CA GLU A 162 -12.33 0.39 -8.48
C GLU A 162 -11.73 0.73 -9.85
N ALA A 163 -11.71 -0.22 -10.79
CA ALA A 163 -11.25 0.03 -12.15
C ALA A 163 -12.14 1.03 -12.90
N ASP A 164 -13.45 0.96 -12.72
CA ASP A 164 -14.40 1.91 -13.32
C ASP A 164 -14.21 3.32 -12.72
N LEU A 165 -13.99 3.44 -11.40
CA LEU A 165 -13.66 4.70 -10.74
C LEU A 165 -12.34 5.31 -11.26
N VAL A 166 -11.29 4.48 -11.37
CA VAL A 166 -9.99 4.90 -11.92
C VAL A 166 -10.11 5.37 -13.36
N THR A 167 -10.93 4.68 -14.17
CA THR A 167 -11.16 5.05 -15.57
C THR A 167 -11.83 6.42 -15.66
N ASN A 168 -12.89 6.64 -14.88
CA ASN A 168 -13.58 7.93 -14.83
C ASN A 168 -12.65 9.05 -14.36
N GLN A 169 -11.87 8.81 -13.30
CA GLN A 169 -10.91 9.79 -12.79
C GLN A 169 -9.88 10.20 -13.86
N VAL A 170 -9.32 9.24 -14.60
CA VAL A 170 -8.32 9.57 -15.64
C VAL A 170 -8.94 10.33 -16.80
N LEU A 171 -10.19 10.03 -17.17
CA LEU A 171 -10.92 10.76 -18.21
C LEU A 171 -11.24 12.19 -17.78
N ASP A 172 -11.65 12.40 -16.52
CA ASP A 172 -11.92 13.71 -15.96
C ASP A 172 -10.62 14.54 -15.88
N GLU A 173 -9.53 13.95 -15.39
CA GLU A 173 -8.22 14.61 -15.33
C GLU A 173 -7.74 15.03 -16.73
N LEU A 174 -7.93 14.18 -17.75
CA LEU A 174 -7.60 14.50 -19.14
C LEU A 174 -8.53 15.56 -19.75
N GLY A 175 -9.83 15.54 -19.42
CA GLY A 175 -10.80 16.52 -19.88
C GLY A 175 -10.53 17.92 -19.30
N VAL A 176 -10.15 18.00 -18.03
CA VAL A 176 -9.72 19.24 -17.38
C VAL A 176 -8.38 19.71 -17.94
N GLN A 177 -7.42 18.81 -18.17
CA GLN A 177 -6.12 19.21 -18.70
C GLN A 177 -6.21 19.70 -20.16
N LEU A 178 -7.01 19.07 -21.01
CA LEU A 178 -7.24 19.53 -22.38
C LEU A 178 -7.97 20.87 -22.43
N SER A 179 -8.96 21.08 -21.58
CA SER A 179 -9.67 22.37 -21.49
C SER A 179 -8.78 23.48 -20.95
N SER A 180 -7.87 23.18 -20.00
CA SER A 180 -6.85 24.12 -19.53
C SER A 180 -5.83 24.47 -20.61
N GLU A 181 -5.29 23.49 -21.33
CA GLU A 181 -4.34 23.72 -22.44
C GLU A 181 -4.99 24.51 -23.59
N MET A 182 -6.28 24.30 -23.86
CA MET A 182 -7.02 25.05 -24.88
C MET A 182 -7.39 26.48 -24.42
N ALA A 183 -7.53 26.71 -23.11
CA ALA A 183 -7.73 28.03 -22.53
C ALA A 183 -6.43 28.86 -22.43
N GLU A 184 -5.28 28.20 -22.25
CA GLU A 184 -3.95 28.85 -22.22
C GLU A 184 -3.32 29.07 -23.60
N ALA A 185 -3.79 28.39 -24.64
CA ALA A 185 -3.36 28.68 -26.00
C ALA A 185 -3.75 30.13 -26.37
N PRO A 186 -2.80 31.03 -26.72
CA PRO A 186 -3.15 32.38 -27.13
C PRO A 186 -4.00 32.27 -28.37
N GLY A 187 -5.29 32.59 -28.23
CA GLY A 187 -6.23 32.65 -29.32
C GLY A 187 -5.59 33.48 -30.41
N THR A 188 -5.22 32.83 -31.52
CA THR A 188 -4.73 33.54 -32.69
C THR A 188 -5.88 34.43 -33.13
N LEU A 189 -5.76 35.71 -32.82
CA LEU A 189 -6.65 36.76 -33.30
C LEU A 189 -6.55 36.77 -34.82
N LEU A 190 -7.37 35.95 -35.47
CA LEU A 190 -7.74 36.21 -36.86
C LEU A 190 -8.38 37.61 -36.87
N PRO A 191 -7.95 38.53 -37.75
CA PRO A 191 -8.55 39.85 -37.81
C PRO A 191 -10.04 39.66 -38.14
N GLN A 192 -10.90 40.00 -37.18
CA GLN A 192 -12.31 40.19 -37.46
C GLN A 192 -12.42 41.37 -38.42
N THR A 193 -12.65 41.08 -39.70
CA THR A 193 -13.25 42.05 -40.62
C THR A 193 -14.57 42.49 -40.01
N GLN A 194 -14.63 43.78 -39.66
CA GLN A 194 -15.81 44.47 -39.17
C GLN A 194 -16.94 44.34 -40.20
N VAL A 195 -18.07 43.76 -39.79
CA VAL A 195 -19.38 44.05 -40.38
C VAL A 195 -20.39 44.16 -39.23
N GLU A 196 -20.74 45.41 -38.96
CA GLU A 196 -22.00 45.97 -38.44
C GLU A 196 -22.73 45.30 -37.27
N LYS A 197 -22.79 46.07 -36.16
CA LYS A 197 -23.83 46.01 -35.14
C LYS A 197 -25.14 46.57 -35.71
N GLU A 198 -26.17 45.75 -35.80
CA GLU A 198 -27.56 46.20 -35.62
C GLU A 198 -28.08 45.74 -34.26
N LYS A 199 -28.77 46.66 -33.58
CA LYS A 199 -29.43 46.51 -32.29
C LYS A 199 -30.90 46.20 -32.57
N GLU A 200 -31.46 45.20 -31.89
CA GLU A 200 -32.91 45.01 -31.73
C GLU A 200 -33.14 44.46 -30.30
N SER A 201 -33.34 45.37 -29.31
CA SER A 201 -34.59 45.60 -28.55
C SER A 201 -35.23 44.31 -28.01
N VAL A 202 -35.10 43.93 -26.73
CA VAL A 202 -35.79 44.51 -25.55
C VAL A 202 -37.22 44.99 -25.84
N GLU A 203 -38.08 44.10 -26.34
CA GLU A 203 -39.55 44.33 -26.38
C GLU A 203 -40.37 43.32 -25.56
N ASP A 204 -39.79 42.23 -25.03
CA ASP A 204 -40.59 41.18 -24.39
C ASP A 204 -40.95 41.39 -22.90
N THR A 205 -40.40 42.42 -22.22
CA THR A 205 -40.71 42.66 -20.79
C THR A 205 -41.88 43.62 -20.56
N SER A 206 -42.25 44.45 -21.53
CA SER A 206 -43.36 45.41 -21.38
C SER A 206 -44.74 44.77 -21.54
N ASN A 207 -44.82 43.66 -22.27
CA ASN A 207 -46.08 42.96 -22.54
C ASN A 207 -46.56 42.10 -21.34
N LEU A 208 -45.64 41.69 -20.45
CA LEU A 208 -45.97 40.94 -19.24
C LEU A 208 -46.60 41.84 -18.16
N GLU A 209 -46.15 43.10 -18.05
CA GLU A 209 -46.66 44.05 -17.04
C GLU A 209 -48.05 44.59 -17.39
N GLN A 210 -48.40 44.71 -18.67
CA GLN A 210 -49.74 45.12 -19.09
C GLN A 210 -50.80 44.03 -18.86
N ARG A 211 -50.42 42.74 -18.92
CA ARG A 211 -51.32 41.61 -18.64
C ARG A 211 -51.66 41.43 -17.16
N LEU A 212 -50.83 41.93 -16.24
CA LEU A 212 -51.09 41.85 -14.80
C LEU A 212 -51.96 42.99 -14.26
N ARG A 213 -52.07 44.11 -15.00
CA ARG A 213 -52.93 45.25 -14.63
C ARG A 213 -54.37 45.14 -15.15
N ALA A 214 -54.66 44.12 -15.97
CA ALA A 214 -55.97 43.91 -16.60
C ALA A 214 -56.75 42.72 -15.99
N LEU A 215 -56.37 42.26 -14.80
CA LEU A 215 -57.14 41.31 -13.98
C LEU A 215 -57.47 41.90 -12.62
#